data_AF-A0A4Q3BXK9-F1
#
_entry.id   AF-A0A4Q3BXK9-F1
#
_cell.length_a   1.000
_cell.length_b   1.000
_cell.length_c   1.000
_cell.angle_alpha   90.00
_cell.angle_beta   90.00
_cell.angle_gamma   90.00
#
_symmetry.space_group_name_H-M   'P 1'
#
loop_
_entity.id
_entity.type
_entity.pdbx_description
1 polymer ?
#
loop_
_entity_poly.entity_id
_entity_poly.type
_entity_poly.pdbx_seq_one_letter_code
_entity_poly.pdbx_strand_id
1 'polypeptide(L)' 'MRDPVKPPLDLLVAAPRGFCAGVDRAIRIVELTLEKYGAPVYVRHEIVHNKFVVDGLKARGAIFVEELDEVPAGETVV' A
#
# COMPACT_ATOMS: atom_id res chain seq x y z
N MET A 1 16.82 -20.56 -32.83
CA MET A 1 16.09 -19.42 -33.44
C MET A 1 16.52 -18.19 -32.65
N ARG A 2 17.37 -17.32 -33.22
CA ARG A 2 17.85 -16.12 -32.52
C ARG A 2 16.72 -15.09 -32.55
N ASP A 3 16.37 -14.52 -31.39
CA ASP A 3 15.48 -13.38 -31.34
C ASP A 3 16.03 -12.26 -32.24
N PRO A 4 15.21 -11.61 -33.08
CA PRO A 4 15.66 -10.50 -33.89
C PRO A 4 16.11 -9.36 -32.97
N VAL A 5 17.28 -8.80 -33.25
CA VAL A 5 17.79 -7.62 -32.54
C VAL A 5 16.80 -6.47 -32.78
N LYS A 6 16.13 -6.04 -31.72
CA LYS A 6 15.17 -4.93 -31.76
C LYS A 6 15.89 -3.61 -32.03
N PRO A 7 15.28 -2.66 -32.75
CA PRO A 7 15.86 -1.33 -32.94
C PRO A 7 15.99 -0.57 -31.61
N PRO A 8 16.93 0.39 -31.51
CA PRO A 8 17.06 1.22 -30.32
C PRO A 8 15.79 2.04 -30.07
N LEU A 9 15.39 2.17 -28.81
CA LEU A 9 14.22 2.92 -28.34
C LEU A 9 14.64 3.92 -27.27
N ASP A 10 14.34 5.19 -27.48
CA ASP A 10 14.53 6.23 -26.47
C ASP A 10 13.37 6.23 -25.48
N LEU A 11 13.68 6.04 -24.21
CA LEU A 11 12.70 5.91 -23.13
C LEU A 11 12.82 7.12 -22.19
N LEU A 12 11.87 8.04 -22.30
CA LEU A 12 11.82 9.23 -21.46
C LEU A 12 10.98 8.95 -20.21
N VAL A 13 11.53 9.29 -19.04
CA VAL A 13 10.88 9.04 -17.77
C VAL A 13 10.69 10.36 -17.03
N ALA A 14 9.43 10.68 -16.71
CA ALA A 14 9.09 11.93 -16.03
C ALA A 14 9.72 12.06 -14.64
N ALA A 15 9.97 13.31 -14.23
CA ALA A 15 10.40 13.68 -12.88
C ALA A 15 9.68 14.97 -12.43
N PRO A 16 9.13 15.02 -11.20
CA PRO A 16 9.07 13.92 -10.23
C PRO A 16 8.04 12.85 -10.63
N ARG A 17 8.21 11.62 -10.13
CA ARG A 17 7.27 10.51 -10.29
C ARG A 17 7.27 9.64 -9.05
N GLY A 18 6.19 8.91 -8.81
CA GLY A 18 6.06 8.02 -7.66
C GLY A 18 5.31 8.67 -6.50
N PHE A 19 5.76 8.42 -5.27
CA PHE A 19 5.04 8.78 -4.06
C PHE A 19 5.23 10.24 -3.68
N CYS A 20 4.14 10.87 -3.26
CA CYS A 20 4.19 12.14 -2.55
C CYS A 20 4.39 11.89 -1.04
N ALA A 21 4.76 12.93 -0.30
CA ALA A 21 4.94 12.84 1.15
C ALA A 21 3.69 12.32 1.90
N GLY A 22 2.49 12.61 1.39
CA GLY A 22 1.24 12.11 1.98
C GLY A 22 1.06 10.60 1.83
N VAL A 23 1.35 10.07 0.64
CA VAL A 23 1.28 8.62 0.36
C VAL A 23 2.30 7.87 1.21
N ASP A 24 3.54 8.35 1.25
CA ASP A 24 4.61 7.75 2.06
C ASP A 24 4.24 7.70 3.54
N ARG A 25 3.75 8.82 4.09
CA ARG A 25 3.30 8.91 5.48
C ARG A 25 2.13 7.97 5.77
N ALA A 26 1.14 7.89 4.88
CA ALA A 26 -0.05 7.06 5.10
C ALA A 26 0.31 5.56 5.16
N ILE A 27 1.15 5.09 4.24
CA ILE A 27 1.68 3.72 4.27
C ILE A 27 2.44 3.49 5.57
N ARG A 28 3.36 4.40 5.93
CA ARG A 28 4.20 4.25 7.11
C ARG A 28 3.41 4.18 8.42
N ILE A 29 2.28 4.90 8.52
CA ILE A 29 1.40 4.81 9.69
C ILE A 29 0.85 3.40 9.87
N VAL A 30 0.39 2.75 8.81
CA VAL A 30 -0.12 1.37 8.90
C VAL A 30 1.01 0.41 9.29
N GLU A 31 2.18 0.56 8.68
CA GLU A 31 3.35 -0.27 9.03
C GLU A 31 3.76 -0.13 10.49
N LEU A 32 3.90 1.10 10.98
CA LEU A 32 4.28 1.36 12.37
C LEU A 32 3.20 0.90 13.35
N THR A 33 1.93 0.99 12.96
CA THR A 33 0.82 0.48 13.77
C THR A 33 0.90 -1.05 13.89
N LEU A 34 1.14 -1.75 12.77
CA LEU A 34 1.36 -3.20 12.78
C LEU A 34 2.59 -3.59 13.62
N GLU A 35 3.69 -2.84 13.54
CA GLU A 35 4.90 -3.08 14.34
C GLU A 35 4.64 -2.87 15.85
N LYS A 36 3.84 -1.85 16.20
CA LYS A 36 3.58 -1.47 17.60
C LYS A 36 2.53 -2.34 18.28
N TYR A 37 1.45 -2.67 17.58
CA TYR A 37 0.26 -3.32 18.16
C TYR A 37 0.13 -4.79 17.74
N GLY A 38 0.88 -5.23 16.72
CA GLY A 38 0.72 -6.55 16.13
C GLY A 38 -0.49 -6.62 15.18
N ALA A 39 -0.70 -7.77 14.56
CA ALA A 39 -1.88 -8.03 13.73
C ALA A 39 -3.04 -8.61 14.58
N PRO A 40 -4.30 -8.32 14.24
CA PRO A 40 -4.74 -7.50 13.11
C PRO A 40 -4.70 -5.98 13.40
N VAL A 41 -4.50 -5.18 12.35
CA VAL A 41 -4.76 -3.73 12.36
C VAL A 41 -5.83 -3.44 11.33
N TYR A 42 -6.88 -2.71 11.70
CA TYR A 42 -7.97 -2.36 10.80
C TYR A 42 -7.67 -1.02 10.13
N VAL A 43 -7.98 -0.91 8.84
CA VAL A 43 -7.80 0.31 8.05
C VAL A 43 -9.12 0.63 7.35
N ARG A 44 -9.66 1.83 7.57
CA ARG A 44 -10.92 2.23 6.93
C ARG A 44 -10.67 2.68 5.49
N HIS A 45 -11.29 1.99 4.55
CA HIS A 45 -11.00 2.01 3.12
C HIS A 45 -9.52 1.77 2.79
N GLU A 46 -9.19 1.73 1.51
CA GLU A 46 -7.80 1.64 1.08
C GLU A 46 -7.00 2.88 1.52
N ILE A 47 -5.87 2.64 2.21
CA ILE A 47 -4.97 3.71 2.68
C ILE A 47 -4.42 4.54 1.51
N VAL A 48 -4.25 3.90 0.35
CA VAL A 48 -3.94 4.49 -0.95
C VAL A 48 -4.53 3.60 -2.05
N HIS A 49 -4.94 4.20 -3.17
CA HIS A 49 -5.48 3.47 -4.33
C HIS A 49 -4.37 2.82 -5.16
N ASN A 50 -3.64 1.88 -4.55
CA ASN A 50 -2.60 1.10 -5.20
C ASN A 50 -2.68 -0.34 -4.74
N LYS A 51 -3.10 -1.22 -5.65
CA LYS A 51 -3.28 -2.64 -5.38
C LYS A 51 -2.04 -3.32 -4.80
N PHE A 52 -0.85 -3.01 -5.32
CA PHE A 52 0.39 -3.62 -4.83
C PHE A 52 0.67 -3.23 -3.37
N VAL A 53 0.44 -1.97 -3.01
CA VAL A 53 0.58 -1.49 -1.63
C VAL A 53 -0.46 -2.14 -0.72
N VAL A 54 -1.73 -2.14 -1.13
CA VAL A 54 -2.84 -2.71 -0.34
C VAL A 54 -2.62 -4.21 -0.11
N ASP A 55 -2.27 -4.97 -1.14
CA ASP A 55 -2.03 -6.41 -1.03
C ASP A 55 -0.80 -6.70 -0.13
N GLY A 56 0.24 -5.87 -0.18
CA GLY A 56 1.41 -5.97 0.71
C GLY A 56 1.09 -5.70 2.18
N LEU A 57 0.23 -4.73 2.47
CA LEU A 57 -0.24 -4.46 3.84
C LEU A 57 -1.17 -5.56 4.35
N LYS A 58 -2.05 -6.10 3.49
CA LYS A 58 -2.90 -7.26 3.82
C LYS A 58 -2.07 -8.49 4.19
N ALA A 59 -1.02 -8.77 3.42
CA ALA A 59 -0.09 -9.86 3.70
C ALA A 59 0.63 -9.72 5.06
N ARG A 60 0.73 -8.50 5.60
CA ARG A 60 1.30 -8.20 6.92
C ARG A 60 0.28 -8.21 8.06
N GLY A 61 -1.00 -8.44 7.76
CA GLY A 61 -2.07 -8.52 8.76
C GLY A 61 -2.91 -7.24 8.90
N ALA A 62 -2.82 -6.30 7.96
CA ALA A 62 -3.81 -5.22 7.87
C ALA A 62 -5.13 -5.75 7.28
N ILE A 63 -6.25 -5.37 7.89
CA ILE A 63 -7.60 -5.71 7.44
C ILE A 63 -8.27 -4.42 6.97
N PHE A 64 -8.65 -4.36 5.70
CA PHE A 64 -9.32 -3.20 5.12
C PHE A 64 -10.83 -3.40 5.21
N VAL A 65 -11.52 -2.42 5.80
CA VAL A 65 -12.98 -2.40 6.00
C VAL A 65 -13.57 -1.18 5.30
N GLU A 66 -14.84 -1.23 4.93
CA GLU A 66 -15.51 -0.06 4.35
C GLU A 66 -16.07 0.84 5.47
N GLU A 67 -16.64 0.24 6.50
CA GLU A 67 -17.28 0.96 7.60
C GLU A 67 -16.73 0.56 8.98
N LEU A 68 -16.92 1.45 9.95
CA LEU A 68 -16.35 1.30 11.29
C LEU A 68 -17.04 0.24 12.15
N ASP A 69 -18.28 -0.12 11.84
CA ASP A 69 -19.04 -1.16 12.53
C ASP A 69 -18.59 -2.58 12.17
N GLU A 70 -17.80 -2.72 11.11
CA GLU A 70 -17.12 -3.97 10.74
C GLU A 70 -15.91 -4.28 11.66
N VAL A 71 -15.48 -3.31 12.48
CA VAL A 71 -14.34 -3.44 13.38
C VAL A 71 -14.80 -3.88 14.78
N PRO A 72 -14.21 -4.94 15.37
CA PRO A 72 -14.49 -5.33 16.74
C PRO A 72 -14.15 -4.23 17.75
N ALA A 73 -14.95 -4.10 18.80
CA ALA A 73 -14.74 -3.09 19.83
C ALA A 73 -13.39 -3.30 20.55
N GLY A 74 -12.62 -2.21 20.69
CA GLY A 74 -11.31 -2.24 21.35
C GLY A 74 -10.13 -2.49 20.41
N GLU A 75 -10.38 -2.75 19.12
CA GLU A 75 -9.34 -2.92 18.11
C GLU A 75 -8.74 -1.60 17.64
N THR A 76 -7.54 -1.67 17.06
CA THR A 76 -6.84 -0.49 16.52
C THR A 76 -7.30 -0.21 15.09
N VAL A 77 -7.73 1.03 14.84
CA VAL A 77 -8.15 1.53 13.52
C VAL A 77 -7.22 2.64 13.05
N VAL A 78 -6.83 2.57 11.78
CA VAL A 78 -6.14 3.63 11.04
C VAL A 78 -7.08 4.27 10.03
#